data_AF-A0A4D6LSS4-F1
#
_entry.id   AF-A0A4D6LSS4-F1
#
_cell.length_a   1.000
_cell.length_b   1.000
_cell.length_c   1.000
_cell.angle_alpha   90.00
_cell.angle_beta   90.00
_cell.angle_gamma   90.00
#
_symmetry.space_group_name_H-M   'P 1'
#
loop_
_entity.id
_entity.type
_entity.pdbx_description
1 polymer ?
#
loop_
_entity_poly.entity_id
_entity_poly.type
_entity_poly.pdbx_seq_one_letter_code
_entity_poly.pdbx_strand_id
1 'polypeptide(L)'
;MDIGEGEALLNPRSFKVHGKMCTELAKLVDRISRIVPDIEAARPGFSSGIESLCLLNNTIEKARVLMQHCSECSKLYLGIQYSQDA
;
A
#
# COMPACT_ATOMS: atom_id res chain seq x y z
N MET A 1 22.56 30.61 -4.38
CA MET A 1 22.21 29.18 -4.34
C MET A 1 20.75 29.11 -4.70
N ASP A 2 20.49 28.55 -5.87
CA ASP A 2 19.18 28.30 -6.45
C ASP A 2 18.22 27.66 -5.45
N ILE A 3 17.03 28.25 -5.33
CA ILE A 3 15.82 27.53 -4.94
C ILE A 3 14.86 27.72 -6.12
N GLY A 4 15.21 27.12 -7.24
CA GLY A 4 14.24 26.72 -8.25
C GLY A 4 13.68 25.35 -7.86
N GLU A 5 12.44 25.08 -8.27
CA GLU A 5 11.69 23.83 -8.08
C GLU A 5 10.79 23.75 -6.83
N GLY A 6 9.90 24.74 -6.68
CA GLY A 6 8.72 24.63 -5.81
C GLY A 6 7.46 24.09 -6.51
N GLU A 7 7.44 24.05 -7.85
CA GLU A 7 6.21 23.87 -8.63
C GLU A 7 6.02 22.49 -9.32
N ALA A 8 6.94 21.54 -9.13
CA ALA A 8 6.81 20.20 -9.68
C ALA A 8 5.98 19.23 -8.81
N LEU A 9 5.65 19.59 -7.57
CA LEU A 9 5.27 18.61 -6.54
C LEU A 9 3.84 18.07 -6.65
N LEU A 10 2.94 18.72 -7.40
CA LEU A 10 1.51 18.45 -7.29
C LEU A 10 0.86 18.18 -8.65
N ASN A 11 1.28 17.13 -9.34
CA ASN A 11 0.59 16.67 -10.56
C ASN A 11 -0.72 15.97 -10.16
N PRO A 12 -1.92 16.50 -10.48
CA PRO A 12 -3.21 15.87 -10.16
C PRO A 12 -3.33 14.43 -10.68
N ARG A 13 -2.58 14.11 -11.75
CA ARG A 13 -2.54 12.78 -12.35
C ARG A 13 -1.77 11.77 -11.49
N SER A 14 -0.75 12.18 -10.73
CA SER A 14 0.00 11.28 -9.85
C SER A 14 -0.90 10.73 -8.73
N PHE A 15 -1.81 11.55 -8.19
CA PHE A 15 -2.78 11.13 -7.17
C PHE A 15 -3.81 10.13 -7.72
N LYS A 16 -4.33 10.36 -8.94
CA LYS A 16 -5.21 9.39 -9.62
C LYS A 16 -4.50 8.06 -9.89
N VAL A 17 -3.22 8.10 -10.26
CA VAL A 17 -2.40 6.89 -10.46
C VAL A 17 -2.21 6.16 -9.13
N HIS A 18 -1.94 6.89 -8.04
CA HIS A 18 -1.76 6.31 -6.71
C HIS A 18 -3.01 5.59 -6.22
N GLY A 19 -4.18 6.22 -6.34
CA GLY A 19 -5.46 5.60 -5.97
C GLY A 19 -5.74 4.30 -6.74
N LYS A 20 -5.45 4.27 -8.05
CA LYS A 20 -5.61 3.05 -8.87
C LYS A 20 -4.64 1.96 -8.45
N MET A 21 -3.36 2.29 -8.23
CA MET A 21 -2.35 1.31 -7.79
C MET A 21 -2.69 0.72 -6.42
N CYS A 22 -3.08 1.54 -5.44
CA CYS A 22 -3.50 1.07 -4.12
C CYS A 22 -4.75 0.18 -4.20
N THR A 23 -5.68 0.48 -5.11
CA THR A 23 -6.88 -0.35 -5.31
C THR A 23 -6.53 -1.73 -5.86
N GLU A 24 -5.64 -1.81 -6.85
CA GLU A 24 -5.20 -3.10 -7.39
C GLU A 24 -4.39 -3.91 -6.37
N LEU A 25 -3.52 -3.24 -5.60
CA LEU A 25 -2.80 -3.87 -4.50
C LEU A 25 -3.76 -4.41 -3.43
N ALA A 26 -4.80 -3.65 -3.07
CA ALA A 26 -5.83 -4.09 -2.12
C ALA A 26 -6.52 -5.39 -2.56
N LYS A 27 -6.87 -5.49 -3.85
CA LYS A 27 -7.48 -6.70 -4.41
C LYS A 27 -6.55 -7.91 -4.31
N LEU A 28 -5.25 -7.72 -4.57
CA LEU A 28 -4.26 -8.80 -4.43
C LEU A 28 -4.11 -9.22 -2.97
N VAL A 29 -3.99 -8.26 -2.05
CA VAL A 29 -3.89 -8.51 -0.60
C VAL A 29 -5.12 -9.26 -0.10
N ASP A 30 -6.33 -8.86 -0.49
CA ASP A 30 -7.58 -9.53 -0.10
C ASP A 30 -7.61 -10.99 -0.61
N ARG A 31 -7.32 -11.20 -1.90
CA ARG A 31 -7.31 -12.53 -2.51
C ARG A 31 -6.31 -13.47 -1.83
N ILE A 32 -5.09 -13.00 -1.57
CA ILE A 32 -4.06 -13.80 -0.92
C ILE A 32 -4.44 -14.07 0.54
N SER A 33 -4.92 -13.05 1.27
CA SER A 33 -5.32 -13.18 2.68
C SER A 33 -6.41 -14.24 2.88
N ARG A 34 -7.28 -14.46 1.89
CA ARG A 34 -8.31 -15.52 1.94
C ARG A 34 -7.75 -16.94 1.81
N ILE A 35 -6.60 -17.11 1.15
CA ILE A 35 -6.00 -18.43 0.89
C ILE A 35 -5.06 -18.84 2.03
N VAL A 36 -4.44 -17.87 2.72
CA VAL A 36 -3.48 -18.13 3.81
C VAL A 36 -4.01 -19.10 4.88
N PRO A 37 -5.26 -18.98 5.39
CA PRO A 37 -5.79 -19.92 6.39
C PRO A 37 -5.83 -21.38 5.91
N ASP A 38 -6.15 -21.61 4.63
CA ASP A 38 -6.18 -22.96 4.05
C ASP A 38 -4.76 -23.54 3.94
N ILE A 39 -3.77 -22.70 3.63
CA ILE A 39 -2.35 -23.10 3.62
C ILE A 39 -1.87 -23.43 5.04
N GLU A 40 -2.25 -22.61 6.04
CA GLU A 40 -1.96 -22.86 7.45
C GLU A 40 -2.58 -24.17 7.93
N ALA A 41 -3.85 -24.42 7.57
CA ALA A 41 -4.57 -25.64 7.91
C ALA A 41 -3.94 -26.90 7.29
N ALA A 42 -3.32 -26.78 6.12
CA ALA A 42 -2.60 -27.87 5.47
C ALA A 42 -1.30 -28.26 6.20
N ARG A 43 -0.86 -27.50 7.21
CA ARG A 43 0.34 -27.75 8.03
C ARG A 43 1.57 -28.09 7.16
N PRO A 44 2.19 -27.11 6.48
CA PRO A 44 3.35 -27.36 5.63
C PRO A 44 4.45 -28.07 6.44
N GLY A 45 4.63 -29.37 6.21
CA GLY A 45 5.51 -30.24 7.00
C GLY A 45 7.00 -30.08 6.72
N PHE A 46 7.36 -29.19 5.79
CA PHE A 46 8.74 -28.92 5.38
C PHE A 46 9.16 -27.52 5.84
N SER A 47 10.41 -27.37 6.29
CA SER A 47 10.96 -26.09 6.77
C SER A 47 10.84 -24.97 5.73
N SER A 48 11.07 -25.28 4.45
CA SER A 48 10.90 -24.34 3.33
C SER A 48 9.45 -23.87 3.16
N GLY A 49 8.47 -24.74 3.43
CA GLY A 49 7.05 -24.40 3.40
C GLY A 49 6.67 -23.44 4.52
N ILE A 50 7.16 -23.69 5.74
CA ILE A 50 6.95 -22.81 6.89
C ILE A 50 7.60 -21.43 6.65
N GLU A 51 8.83 -21.40 6.15
CA GLU A 51 9.54 -20.17 5.83
C GLU A 51 8.82 -19.36 4.75
N SER A 52 8.37 -20.02 3.68
CA SER A 52 7.61 -19.38 2.59
C SER A 52 6.30 -18.78 3.09
N LEU A 53 5.59 -19.48 3.98
CA LEU A 53 4.36 -18.98 4.61
C LEU A 53 4.61 -17.77 5.52
N CYS A 54 5.70 -17.79 6.28
CA CYS A 54 6.13 -16.65 7.10
C CYS A 54 6.46 -15.43 6.22
N LEU A 55 7.22 -15.62 5.14
CA LEU A 55 7.54 -14.56 4.18
C LEU A 55 6.28 -13.98 3.53
N LEU A 56 5.32 -14.84 3.18
CA LEU A 56 4.03 -14.42 2.63
C LEU A 56 3.27 -13.52 3.61
N ASN A 57 3.09 -13.96 4.85
CA ASN A 57 2.42 -13.18 5.91
C ASN A 57 3.10 -11.83 6.16
N ASN A 58 4.45 -11.81 6.24
CA ASN A 58 5.20 -10.57 6.37
C ASN A 58 5.02 -9.62 5.18
N THR A 59 4.92 -10.16 3.97
CA THR A 59 4.72 -9.37 2.75
C THR A 59 3.32 -8.76 2.70
N ILE A 60 2.30 -9.52 3.12
CA ILE A 60 0.93 -9.02 3.26
C ILE A 60 0.89 -7.84 4.24
N GLU A 61 1.56 -7.95 5.37
CA GLU A 61 1.57 -6.88 6.37
C GLU A 61 2.27 -5.62 5.85
N LYS A 62 3.43 -5.76 5.19
CA LYS A 62 4.11 -4.63 4.53
C LYS A 62 3.21 -3.95 3.49
N ALA A 63 2.43 -4.72 2.73
CA ALA A 63 1.49 -4.16 1.76
C ALA A 63 0.36 -3.37 2.44
N ARG A 64 -0.15 -3.82 3.59
CA ARG A 64 -1.16 -3.09 4.38
C ARG A 64 -0.61 -1.78 4.92
N VAL A 65 0.60 -1.78 5.48
CA VAL A 65 1.29 -0.58 5.95
C VAL A 65 1.46 0.43 4.81
N LEU A 66 1.91 -0.02 3.64
CA LEU A 66 2.03 0.83 2.46
C LEU A 66 0.68 1.45 2.08
N MET A 67 -0.38 0.65 1.98
CA MET A 67 -1.71 1.15 1.63
C MET A 67 -2.24 2.17 2.64
N GLN A 68 -2.01 1.96 3.94
CA GLN A 68 -2.37 2.90 4.99
C GLN A 68 -1.64 4.24 4.81
N HIS A 69 -0.34 4.20 4.58
CA HIS A 69 0.46 5.38 4.30
C HIS A 69 -0.04 6.14 3.05
N CYS A 70 -0.35 5.43 1.97
CA CYS A 70 -0.89 6.03 0.75
C CYS A 70 -2.23 6.75 1.00
N SER A 71 -3.11 6.16 1.82
CA SER A 71 -4.39 6.75 2.23
C SER A 71 -4.18 8.00 3.08
N GLU A 72 -3.26 7.97 4.05
CA GLU A 72 -2.92 9.10 4.90
C GLU A 72 -2.34 10.28 4.12
N CYS A 73 -1.37 10.02 3.23
CA CYS A 73 -0.81 11.06 2.35
C CYS A 73 -1.89 11.68 1.45
N SER A 74 -2.82 10.87 0.94
CA SER A 74 -3.91 11.37 0.10
C SER A 74 -4.88 12.27 0.88
N LYS A 75 -5.15 11.95 2.16
CA LYS A 75 -5.99 12.77 3.04
C LYS A 75 -5.33 14.07 3.45
N LEU A 76 -4.04 14.02 3.82
CA LEU A 76 -3.26 15.22 4.18
C LEU A 76 -3.22 16.20 3.01
N TYR A 77 -3.03 15.70 1.79
CA TYR A 77 -3.01 16.55 0.60
C TYR A 77 -4.35 17.24 0.34
N LEU A 78 -5.47 16.52 0.48
CA LEU A 78 -6.80 17.12 0.38
C LEU A 78 -7.01 18.20 1.45
N GLY A 79 -6.58 17.97 2.69
CA GLY A 79 -6.69 18.94 3.78
C GLY A 79 -5.90 20.23 3.54
N ILE A 80 -4.69 20.13 3.00
CA ILE A 80 -3.86 21.30 2.67
C ILE A 80 -4.51 22.16 1.58
N GLN A 81 -5.07 21.53 0.54
CA GLN A 81 -5.77 22.23 -0.54
C GLN A 81 -6.92 23.10 0.00
N TYR A 82 -7.74 22.57 0.93
CA TYR A 82 -8.85 23.34 1.51
C TYR A 82 -8.41 24.47 2.44
N SER A 83 -7.19 24.41 2.99
CA SER A 83 -6.65 25.46 3.86
C SER A 83 -5.99 26.62 3.11
N GLN A 84 -5.74 26.49 1.80
CA GLN A 84 -5.22 27.59 0.97
C GLN A 84 -6.33 28.41 0.29
N ASP A 85 -7.57 27.92 0.31
CA ASP A 85 -8.75 28.57 -0.27
C ASP A 85 -9.63 29.28 0.79
N ALA A 86 -9.10 29.49 2.01
CA ALA A 86 -9.80 30.12 3.16
C ALA A 86 -9.17 31.46 3.59
#